data_AF-A0A931QLV0-F1
#
_entry.id   AF-A0A931QLV0-F1
#
_cell.length_a   1.000
_cell.length_b   1.000
_cell.length_c   1.000
_cell.angle_alpha   90.00
_cell.angle_beta   90.00
_cell.angle_gamma   90.00
#
_symmetry.space_group_name_H-M   'P 1'
#
loop_
_entity.id
_entity.type
_entity.pdbx_description
1 polymer ?
#
loop_
_entity_poly.entity_id
_entity_poly.type
_entity_poly.pdbx_seq_one_letter_code
_entity_poly.pdbx_strand_id
1 'polypeptide(L)'
;MQSENAFSADNQQERIEVCGWITGFVDGEGSFLVNIFQSPRAKSGWQIFPEFNVSQSLKGKDLLNKLKNFFACGHIYAHNARNIKQGKWDPLYKYCVRNRGELQKIIIPFFKSHKCLGKSKINDFERFVKVVKMMDKGEHLTKKGMVKIAKIAEKMTHRKPFKESSIYKFLLSSETTREARQN
;
A
#
# COMPACT_ATOMS: atom_id res chain seq x y z
N MET A 1 -44.99 -14.41 11.79
CA MET A 1 -43.57 -14.58 12.13
C MET A 1 -43.08 -15.85 11.46
N GLN A 2 -42.36 -15.71 10.34
CA GLN A 2 -41.64 -16.81 9.71
C GLN A 2 -40.18 -16.37 9.60
N SER A 3 -39.32 -17.31 9.93
CA SER A 3 -37.93 -17.21 10.36
C SER A 3 -36.98 -16.58 9.33
N GLU A 4 -36.27 -15.54 9.77
CA GLU A 4 -34.92 -15.23 9.27
C GLU A 4 -33.99 -16.39 9.63
N ASN A 5 -33.60 -17.21 8.66
CA ASN A 5 -32.31 -17.93 8.64
C ASN A 5 -32.25 -18.82 7.40
N ALA A 6 -31.83 -18.23 6.29
CA ALA A 6 -31.36 -18.96 5.11
C ALA A 6 -30.29 -18.15 4.35
N PHE A 7 -29.29 -17.60 5.05
CA PHE A 7 -28.00 -17.30 4.43
C PHE A 7 -27.16 -18.59 4.43
N SER A 8 -27.65 -19.56 3.66
CA SER A 8 -27.18 -20.94 3.56
C SER A 8 -25.79 -21.03 2.90
N ALA A 9 -25.08 -22.11 3.19
CA ALA A 9 -23.65 -22.34 2.99
C ALA A 9 -23.10 -22.15 1.55
N ASP A 10 -23.95 -22.08 0.52
CA ASP A 10 -23.53 -21.92 -0.88
C ASP A 10 -22.76 -20.62 -1.15
N ASN A 11 -23.09 -19.54 -0.44
CA ASN A 11 -22.39 -18.26 -0.58
C ASN A 11 -21.00 -18.26 0.10
N GLN A 12 -20.69 -19.25 0.94
CA GLN A 12 -19.37 -19.34 1.57
C GLN A 12 -18.31 -19.83 0.58
N GLN A 13 -18.67 -20.80 -0.27
CA GLN A 13 -17.77 -21.36 -1.27
C GLN A 13 -17.40 -20.32 -2.35
N GLU A 14 -18.38 -19.61 -2.90
CA GLU A 14 -18.13 -18.51 -3.85
C GLU A 14 -17.28 -17.40 -3.22
N ARG A 15 -17.51 -17.07 -1.94
CA ARG A 15 -16.67 -16.09 -1.23
C ARG A 15 -15.23 -16.57 -1.04
N ILE A 16 -15.00 -17.85 -0.76
CA ILE A 16 -13.66 -18.42 -0.64
C ILE A 16 -12.93 -18.33 -1.99
N GLU A 17 -13.61 -18.65 -3.08
CA GLU A 17 -13.04 -18.59 -4.43
C GLU A 17 -12.72 -17.16 -4.86
N VAL A 18 -13.62 -16.20 -4.59
CA VAL A 18 -13.39 -14.78 -4.86
C VAL A 18 -12.23 -14.25 -4.02
N CYS A 19 -12.16 -14.56 -2.72
CA CYS A 19 -11.05 -14.17 -1.87
C CYS A 19 -9.72 -14.76 -2.37
N GLY A 20 -9.71 -16.03 -2.76
CA GLY A 20 -8.56 -16.71 -3.34
C GLY A 20 -8.07 -16.04 -4.62
N TRP A 21 -9.00 -15.76 -5.54
CA TRP A 21 -8.71 -15.04 -6.79
C TRP A 21 -8.12 -13.65 -6.53
N ILE A 22 -8.70 -12.89 -5.59
CA ILE A 22 -8.19 -11.56 -5.22
C ILE A 22 -6.77 -11.66 -4.65
N THR A 23 -6.51 -12.63 -3.78
CA THR A 23 -5.15 -12.82 -3.24
C THR A 23 -4.14 -13.17 -4.33
N GLY A 24 -4.47 -14.08 -5.25
CA GLY A 24 -3.61 -14.43 -6.37
C GLY A 24 -3.38 -13.25 -7.32
N PHE A 25 -4.44 -12.49 -7.63
CA PHE A 25 -4.33 -11.29 -8.46
C PHE A 25 -3.45 -10.22 -7.82
N VAL A 26 -3.57 -10.02 -6.50
CA VAL A 26 -2.73 -9.09 -5.74
C VAL A 26 -1.30 -9.59 -5.59
N ASP A 27 -1.08 -10.90 -5.58
CA ASP A 27 0.26 -11.46 -5.57
C ASP A 27 1.02 -11.12 -6.87
N GLY A 28 0.34 -11.20 -8.01
CA GLY A 28 0.89 -10.80 -9.32
C GLY A 28 1.00 -9.27 -9.50
N GLU A 29 -0.11 -8.55 -9.35
CA GLU A 29 -0.23 -7.15 -9.80
C GLU A 29 -0.24 -6.11 -8.66
N GLY A 30 -0.47 -6.57 -7.44
CA GLY A 30 -0.60 -5.73 -6.27
C GLY A 30 0.72 -5.35 -5.63
N SER A 31 0.71 -4.29 -4.82
CA SER A 31 1.89 -3.79 -4.13
C SER A 31 1.54 -3.12 -2.82
N PHE A 32 2.27 -3.49 -1.77
CA PHE A 32 2.27 -2.82 -0.47
C PHE A 32 3.50 -1.93 -0.39
N LEU A 33 3.31 -0.63 -0.22
CA LEU A 33 4.37 0.37 -0.29
C LEU A 33 4.34 1.30 0.91
N VAL A 34 5.51 1.79 1.30
CA VAL A 34 5.67 2.87 2.28
C VAL A 34 6.53 3.95 1.65
N ASN A 35 5.92 5.11 1.40
CA ASN A 35 6.63 6.27 0.84
C ASN A 35 6.91 7.29 1.94
N ILE A 36 8.05 7.98 1.86
CA ILE A 36 8.41 9.07 2.77
C ILE A 36 8.72 10.28 1.91
N PHE A 37 8.03 11.41 2.08
CA PHE A 37 8.31 12.59 1.28
C PHE A 37 8.37 13.86 2.11
N GLN A 38 9.07 14.87 1.58
CA GLN A 38 9.14 16.18 2.19
C GLN A 38 7.77 16.84 2.13
N SER A 39 7.32 17.34 3.28
CA SER A 39 6.06 18.02 3.42
C SER A 39 6.26 19.24 4.29
N PRO A 40 6.13 20.47 3.75
CA PRO A 40 6.27 21.69 4.55
C PRO A 40 5.18 21.81 5.63
N ARG A 41 4.08 21.05 5.49
CA ARG A 41 2.99 20.97 6.46
C ARG A 41 3.31 20.07 7.66
N ALA A 42 4.31 19.20 7.55
CA ALA A 42 4.69 18.31 8.64
C ALA A 42 5.66 19.03 9.58
N LYS A 43 5.43 18.96 10.90
CA LYS A 43 6.34 19.55 11.92
C LYS A 43 7.78 19.06 11.80
N SER A 44 7.96 17.85 11.30
CA SER A 44 9.27 17.23 11.08
C SER A 44 9.87 17.53 9.69
N GLY A 45 9.15 18.25 8.82
CA GLY A 45 9.49 18.45 7.40
C GLY A 45 9.24 17.23 6.51
N TRP A 46 8.85 16.09 7.08
CA TRP A 46 8.67 14.82 6.36
C TRP A 46 7.35 14.14 6.74
N GLN A 47 6.75 13.45 5.78
CA GLN A 47 5.49 12.74 5.96
C GLN A 47 5.56 11.33 5.38
N ILE A 48 4.97 10.38 6.09
CA ILE A 48 4.95 8.95 5.73
C ILE A 48 3.59 8.61 5.13
N PHE A 49 3.61 7.90 4.00
CA PHE A 49 2.45 7.50 3.22
C PHE A 49 2.49 6.01 2.92
N PRO A 50 1.84 5.18 3.77
CA PRO A 50 1.55 3.80 3.41
C PRO A 50 0.50 3.77 2.30
N GLU A 51 0.73 2.93 1.29
CA GLU A 51 -0.15 2.76 0.15
C GLU A 51 -0.28 1.28 -0.22
N PHE A 52 -1.51 0.78 -0.30
CA PHE A 52 -1.82 -0.45 -1.04
C PHE A 52 -2.32 -0.09 -2.43
N ASN A 53 -1.82 -0.76 -3.46
CA ASN A 53 -2.25 -0.49 -4.81
C ASN A 53 -2.16 -1.69 -5.76
N VAL A 54 -2.97 -1.63 -6.81
CA VAL A 54 -2.96 -2.57 -7.94
C VAL A 54 -3.00 -1.75 -9.23
N SER A 55 -2.18 -2.09 -10.21
CA SER A 55 -2.10 -1.37 -11.49
C SER A 55 -2.47 -2.27 -12.66
N GLN A 56 -3.18 -1.74 -13.65
CA GLN A 56 -3.59 -2.46 -14.86
C GLN A 56 -3.65 -1.52 -16.06
N SER A 57 -3.53 -2.06 -17.27
CA SER A 57 -3.78 -1.31 -18.51
C SER A 57 -5.26 -0.95 -18.66
N LEU A 58 -5.60 -0.15 -19.66
CA LEU A 58 -6.98 0.21 -19.99
C LEU A 58 -7.89 -1.02 -20.11
N LYS A 59 -7.42 -2.09 -20.75
CA LYS A 59 -8.17 -3.34 -20.93
C LYS A 59 -8.50 -4.02 -19.60
N GLY A 60 -7.64 -3.87 -18.59
CA GLY A 60 -7.82 -4.42 -17.24
C GLY A 60 -8.53 -3.47 -16.26
N LYS A 61 -9.03 -2.32 -16.71
CA LYS A 61 -9.67 -1.32 -15.83
C LYS A 61 -10.90 -1.88 -15.12
N ASP A 62 -11.65 -2.77 -15.76
CA ASP A 62 -12.84 -3.38 -15.16
C ASP A 62 -12.49 -4.26 -13.95
N LEU A 63 -11.31 -4.90 -13.95
CA LEU A 63 -10.83 -5.64 -12.78
C LEU A 63 -10.54 -4.70 -11.61
N LEU A 64 -10.00 -3.51 -11.87
CA LEU A 64 -9.79 -2.50 -10.82
C LEU A 64 -11.12 -2.02 -10.24
N ASN A 65 -12.15 -1.85 -11.07
CA ASN A 65 -13.50 -1.51 -10.60
C ASN A 65 -14.08 -2.63 -9.73
N LYS A 66 -13.92 -3.90 -10.12
CA LYS A 66 -14.33 -5.06 -9.30
C LYS A 66 -13.63 -5.06 -7.94
N LEU A 67 -12.32 -4.80 -7.89
CA LEU A 67 -11.58 -4.66 -6.63
C LEU A 67 -12.11 -3.53 -5.75
N LYS A 68 -12.33 -2.35 -6.35
CA LYS A 68 -12.87 -1.20 -5.63
C LYS A 68 -14.25 -1.51 -5.03
N ASN A 69 -15.12 -2.18 -5.79
CA ASN A 69 -16.45 -2.55 -5.33
C ASN A 69 -16.38 -3.62 -4.24
N PHE A 70 -15.52 -4.63 -4.39
CA PHE A 70 -15.32 -5.68 -3.40
C PHE A 70 -14.84 -5.13 -2.05
N PHE A 71 -13.80 -4.30 -2.07
CA PHE A 71 -13.25 -3.71 -0.84
C PHE A 71 -14.07 -2.51 -0.32
N ALA A 72 -15.01 -2.00 -1.13
CA ALA A 72 -15.81 -0.80 -0.85
C ALA A 72 -14.97 0.41 -0.37
N CYS A 73 -13.71 0.51 -0.79
CA CYS A 73 -12.77 1.54 -0.34
C CYS A 73 -11.73 1.88 -1.42
N GLY A 74 -11.03 2.99 -1.24
CA GLY A 74 -9.99 3.45 -2.16
C GLY A 74 -10.51 4.07 -3.46
N HIS A 75 -9.55 4.50 -4.30
CA HIS A 75 -9.83 5.23 -5.52
C HIS A 75 -9.04 4.68 -6.70
N ILE A 76 -9.59 4.85 -7.90
CA ILE A 76 -8.93 4.51 -9.15
C ILE A 76 -8.53 5.80 -9.84
N TYR A 77 -7.27 5.90 -10.27
CA TYR A 77 -6.78 7.04 -11.04
C TYR A 77 -5.97 6.58 -12.26
N ALA A 78 -5.94 7.44 -13.29
CA ALA A 78 -5.03 7.26 -14.41
C ALA A 78 -3.60 7.57 -13.98
N HIS A 79 -2.71 6.61 -14.19
CA HIS A 79 -1.27 6.71 -13.98
C HIS A 79 -0.60 7.02 -15.33
N ASN A 80 0.49 7.79 -15.32
CA ASN A 80 1.22 8.21 -16.54
C ASN A 80 0.43 9.01 -17.58
N ALA A 81 -0.54 9.85 -17.16
CA ALA A 81 -1.30 10.77 -18.03
C ALA A 81 -0.42 11.58 -19.01
N ARG A 82 0.81 11.92 -18.63
CA ARG A 82 1.75 12.68 -19.48
C ARG A 82 2.30 11.88 -20.67
N ASN A 83 2.49 10.57 -20.52
CA ASN A 83 2.99 9.71 -21.60
C ASN A 83 1.88 9.32 -22.58
N ILE A 84 0.64 9.27 -22.09
CA ILE A 84 -0.58 9.07 -22.91
C ILE A 84 -0.77 10.24 -23.87
N LYS A 85 -0.57 11.49 -23.41
CA LYS A 85 -0.67 12.70 -24.26
C LYS A 85 0.34 12.73 -25.42
N GLN A 86 1.42 11.95 -25.34
CA GLN A 86 2.43 11.86 -26.40
C GLN A 86 2.21 10.64 -27.33
N GLY A 87 1.12 9.89 -27.17
CA GLY A 87 0.79 8.72 -28.02
C GLY A 87 1.73 7.53 -27.87
N LYS A 88 2.56 7.49 -26.81
CA LYS A 88 3.65 6.50 -26.69
C LYS A 88 3.25 5.20 -26.02
N TRP A 89 2.18 5.17 -25.22
CA TRP A 89 1.80 4.01 -24.40
C TRP A 89 0.30 3.97 -24.11
N ASP A 90 -0.25 2.76 -23.96
CA ASP A 90 -1.60 2.55 -23.45
C ASP A 90 -1.78 3.15 -22.04
N PRO A 91 -2.97 3.68 -21.72
CA PRO A 91 -3.19 4.26 -20.41
C PRO A 91 -3.14 3.19 -19.31
N LEU A 92 -2.32 3.45 -18.29
CA LEU A 92 -2.26 2.63 -17.08
C LEU A 92 -3.19 3.21 -16.02
N TYR A 93 -4.02 2.38 -15.41
CA TYR A 93 -4.87 2.73 -14.28
C TYR A 93 -4.33 2.10 -13.01
N LYS A 94 -4.59 2.76 -11.88
CA LYS A 94 -4.13 2.32 -10.58
C LYS A 94 -5.27 2.43 -9.56
N TYR A 95 -5.67 1.30 -9.01
CA TYR A 95 -6.48 1.22 -7.79
C TYR A 95 -5.57 1.45 -6.59
N CYS A 96 -5.99 2.30 -5.66
CA CYS A 96 -5.12 2.78 -4.60
C CYS A 96 -5.91 3.07 -3.32
N VAL A 97 -5.41 2.52 -2.21
CA VAL A 97 -5.93 2.74 -0.86
C VAL A 97 -4.82 3.41 -0.04
N ARG A 98 -5.07 4.66 0.37
CA ARG A 98 -4.14 5.49 1.14
C ARG A 98 -4.69 5.93 2.48
N ASN A 99 -6.01 5.89 2.65
CA ASN A 99 -6.63 6.26 3.91
C ASN A 99 -6.21 5.24 4.97
N ARG A 100 -5.56 5.71 6.04
CA ARG A 100 -5.07 4.81 7.10
C ARG A 100 -6.21 4.01 7.76
N GLY A 101 -7.38 4.61 7.90
CA GLY A 101 -8.56 3.94 8.45
C GLY A 101 -9.02 2.79 7.56
N GLU A 102 -9.09 2.99 6.25
CA GLU A 102 -9.41 1.92 5.28
C GLU A 102 -8.33 0.84 5.27
N LEU A 103 -7.06 1.22 5.30
CA LEU A 103 -5.95 0.27 5.38
C LEU A 103 -6.05 -0.63 6.63
N GLN A 104 -6.34 -0.03 7.79
CA GLN A 104 -6.43 -0.75 9.06
C GLN A 104 -7.68 -1.60 9.21
N LYS A 105 -8.83 -1.10 8.73
CA LYS A 105 -10.14 -1.74 8.95
C LYS A 105 -10.53 -2.73 7.86
N ILE A 106 -9.98 -2.58 6.65
CA ILE A 106 -10.42 -3.34 5.46
C ILE A 106 -9.25 -4.14 4.89
N ILE A 107 -8.20 -3.46 4.42
CA ILE A 107 -7.11 -4.11 3.66
C ILE A 107 -6.27 -5.05 4.53
N ILE A 108 -5.80 -4.57 5.68
CA ILE A 108 -4.95 -5.39 6.57
C ILE A 108 -5.70 -6.62 7.09
N PRO A 109 -6.95 -6.52 7.59
CA PRO A 109 -7.71 -7.70 8.01
C PRO A 109 -7.89 -8.72 6.89
N PHE A 110 -8.23 -8.28 5.68
CA PHE A 110 -8.43 -9.17 4.54
C PHE A 110 -7.19 -10.02 4.22
N PHE A 111 -6.00 -9.40 4.10
CA PHE A 111 -4.77 -10.13 3.78
C PHE A 111 -4.18 -10.89 4.99
N LYS A 112 -4.62 -10.59 6.21
CA LYS A 112 -4.28 -11.41 7.39
C LYS A 112 -5.07 -12.71 7.43
N SER A 113 -6.35 -12.68 7.03
CA SER A 113 -7.20 -13.88 6.99
C SER A 113 -6.94 -14.74 5.76
N HIS A 114 -6.43 -14.17 4.67
CA HIS A 114 -6.17 -14.89 3.41
C HIS A 114 -4.67 -14.83 3.05
N LYS A 115 -3.87 -15.73 3.64
CA LYS A 115 -2.40 -15.75 3.51
C LYS A 115 -1.88 -16.47 2.26
N CYS A 116 -2.51 -16.27 1.11
CA CYS A 116 -2.10 -16.89 -0.16
C CYS A 116 -1.14 -16.01 -0.98
N LEU A 117 -0.30 -15.22 -0.29
CA LEU A 117 0.69 -14.35 -0.93
C LEU A 117 2.04 -15.06 -1.02
N GLY A 118 2.76 -14.85 -2.11
CA GLY A 118 4.12 -15.35 -2.28
C GLY A 118 5.09 -14.77 -1.24
N LYS A 119 6.21 -15.46 -1.01
CA LYS A 119 7.17 -15.14 0.08
C LYS A 119 7.67 -13.69 0.06
N SER A 120 7.92 -13.11 -1.11
CA SER A 120 8.34 -11.70 -1.18
C SER A 120 7.21 -10.75 -0.77
N LYS A 121 6.01 -10.97 -1.30
CA LYS A 121 4.85 -10.13 -1.05
C LYS A 121 4.38 -10.22 0.40
N ILE A 122 4.45 -11.39 1.02
CA ILE A 122 4.09 -11.55 2.43
C ILE A 122 5.05 -10.79 3.35
N ASN A 123 6.34 -10.79 3.05
CA ASN A 123 7.33 -10.03 3.81
C ASN A 123 7.07 -8.51 3.69
N ASP A 124 6.73 -8.04 2.49
CA ASP A 124 6.36 -6.64 2.26
C ASP A 124 5.06 -6.29 3.00
N PHE A 125 4.07 -7.17 2.96
CA PHE A 125 2.82 -7.01 3.70
C PHE A 125 3.06 -6.93 5.23
N GLU A 126 3.88 -7.80 5.80
CA GLU A 126 4.17 -7.77 7.24
C GLU A 126 4.89 -6.48 7.65
N ARG A 127 5.86 -6.02 6.86
CA ARG A 127 6.54 -4.74 7.07
C ARG A 127 5.56 -3.57 6.94
N PHE A 128 4.68 -3.61 5.95
CA PHE A 128 3.62 -2.62 5.76
C PHE A 128 2.69 -2.55 6.98
N VAL A 129 2.19 -3.70 7.46
CA VAL A 129 1.36 -3.79 8.69
C VAL A 129 2.09 -3.21 9.88
N LYS A 130 3.38 -3.52 10.04
CA LYS A 130 4.22 -2.98 11.13
C LYS A 130 4.31 -1.45 11.06
N VAL A 131 4.55 -0.88 9.87
CA VAL A 131 4.61 0.57 9.68
C VAL A 131 3.27 1.22 9.98
N VAL A 132 2.16 0.68 9.48
CA VAL A 132 0.82 1.22 9.77
C VAL A 132 0.53 1.21 11.28
N LYS A 133 0.92 0.15 11.99
CA LYS A 133 0.79 0.06 13.46
C LYS A 133 1.67 1.07 14.20
N MET A 134 2.90 1.31 13.74
CA MET A 134 3.77 2.36 14.31
C MET A 134 3.19 3.76 14.08
N MET A 135 2.56 3.98 12.92
CA MET A 135 1.91 5.25 12.62
C MET A 135 0.69 5.49 13.51
N ASP A 136 -0.09 4.44 13.78
CA ASP A 136 -1.24 4.46 14.69
C ASP A 136 -0.86 4.90 16.10
N LYS A 137 0.27 4.39 16.60
CA LYS A 137 0.87 4.77 17.88
C LYS A 137 1.51 6.16 17.90
N GLY A 138 1.47 6.90 16.79
CA GLY A 138 2.11 8.22 16.68
C GLY A 138 3.64 8.19 16.61
N GLU A 139 4.29 7.03 16.47
CA GLU A 139 5.76 6.93 16.49
C GLU A 139 6.42 7.77 15.37
N HIS A 140 5.75 7.83 14.22
CA HIS A 140 6.13 8.65 13.06
C HIS A 140 6.20 10.17 13.32
N LEU A 141 5.68 10.66 14.45
CA LEU A 141 5.76 12.08 14.83
C LEU A 141 7.13 12.44 15.41
N THR A 142 7.96 11.45 15.77
CA THR A 142 9.30 11.64 16.31
C THR A 142 10.37 11.32 15.27
N LYS A 143 11.51 12.04 15.31
CA LYS A 143 12.65 11.73 14.42
C LYS A 143 13.11 10.27 14.56
N LYS A 144 13.21 9.77 15.79
CA LYS A 144 13.61 8.38 16.08
C LYS A 144 12.63 7.37 15.46
N GLY A 145 11.33 7.60 15.60
CA GLY A 145 10.31 6.72 15.02
C GLY A 145 10.27 6.77 13.50
N MET A 146 10.43 7.95 12.89
CA MET A 146 10.55 8.06 11.43
C MET A 146 11.77 7.31 10.89
N VAL A 147 12.94 7.42 11.52
CA VAL A 147 14.14 6.65 11.13
C VAL A 147 13.89 5.15 11.24
N LYS A 148 13.21 4.68 12.30
CA LYS A 148 12.83 3.27 12.42
C LYS A 148 11.91 2.82 11.28
N ILE A 149 10.91 3.64 10.93
CA ILE A 149 9.99 3.34 9.82
C ILE A 149 10.75 3.30 8.49
N ALA A 150 11.64 4.27 8.25
CA ALA A 150 12.48 4.31 7.05
C ALA A 150 13.34 3.05 6.90
N LYS A 151 13.98 2.58 7.97
CA LYS A 151 14.76 1.33 7.97
C LYS A 151 13.92 0.06 7.74
N ILE A 152 12.63 0.09 8.11
CA ILE A 152 11.71 -1.02 7.79
C ILE A 152 11.34 -0.96 6.30
N ALA A 153 11.00 0.22 5.81
CA ALA A 153 10.59 0.45 4.43
C ALA A 153 11.74 0.22 3.43
N GLU A 154 12.98 0.48 3.82
CA GLU A 154 14.20 0.17 3.05
C GLU A 154 14.29 -1.32 2.69
N LYS A 155 13.84 -2.21 3.57
CA LYS A 155 13.88 -3.67 3.36
C LYS A 155 12.71 -4.20 2.54
N MET A 156 11.81 -3.34 2.09
CA MET A 156 10.69 -3.72 1.22
C MET A 156 11.15 -3.80 -0.24
N THR A 157 10.42 -4.53 -1.08
CA THR A 157 10.71 -4.56 -2.52
C THR A 157 10.51 -3.18 -3.15
N HIS A 158 11.52 -2.68 -3.87
CA HIS A 158 11.46 -1.38 -4.56
C HIS A 158 11.28 -1.58 -6.06
N ARG A 159 10.35 -0.83 -6.67
CA ARG A 159 10.19 -0.79 -8.15
C ARG A 159 11.29 0.02 -8.85
N LYS A 160 12.04 0.83 -8.10
CA LYS A 160 13.16 1.65 -8.57
C LYS A 160 14.42 1.32 -7.78
N PRO A 161 15.62 1.61 -8.30
CA PRO A 161 16.85 1.51 -7.50
C PRO A 161 16.68 2.22 -6.16
N PHE A 162 17.07 1.57 -5.06
CA PHE A 162 16.87 2.13 -3.71
C PHE A 162 17.50 3.53 -3.56
N LYS A 163 18.63 3.79 -4.22
CA LYS A 163 19.31 5.11 -4.24
C LYS A 163 18.45 6.24 -4.80
N GLU A 164 17.42 5.93 -5.59
CA GLU A 164 16.46 6.92 -6.11
C GLU A 164 15.20 7.03 -5.24
N SER A 165 15.05 6.13 -4.26
CA SER A 165 13.88 6.10 -3.41
C SER A 165 13.82 7.33 -2.50
N SER A 166 12.61 7.72 -2.17
CA SER A 166 12.36 8.82 -1.24
C SER A 166 12.80 8.48 0.19
N ILE A 167 12.86 7.18 0.53
CA ILE A 167 13.41 6.65 1.78
C ILE A 167 14.91 6.90 1.88
N TYR A 168 15.68 6.63 0.82
CA TYR A 168 17.12 6.87 0.79
C TYR A 168 17.46 8.35 0.99
N LYS A 169 16.74 9.24 0.28
CA LYS A 169 16.88 10.70 0.44
C LYS A 169 16.62 11.15 1.88
N PHE A 170 15.59 10.59 2.52
CA PHE A 170 15.31 10.85 3.93
C PHE A 170 16.46 10.38 4.83
N LEU A 171 16.92 9.14 4.67
CA LEU A 171 17.99 8.56 5.49
C LEU A 171 19.27 9.38 5.40
N LEU A 172 19.72 9.74 4.20
CA LEU A 172 20.88 10.62 3.99
C LEU A 172 20.71 11.97 4.73
N SER A 173 19.56 12.63 4.57
CA SER A 173 19.31 13.91 5.26
C SER A 173 19.31 13.78 6.78
N SER A 174 18.90 12.61 7.28
CA SER A 174 18.82 12.34 8.71
C SER A 174 20.21 12.11 9.34
N GLU A 175 21.13 11.54 8.57
CA GLU A 175 22.53 11.25 8.91
C GLU A 175 23.38 12.52 8.85
N THR A 176 23.29 13.33 7.79
CA THR A 176 24.01 14.61 7.69
C THR A 176 23.62 15.60 8.79
N THR A 177 22.34 15.64 9.19
CA THR A 177 21.89 16.44 10.34
C THR A 177 22.48 15.96 11.68
N ARG A 178 22.91 14.70 11.78
CA ARG A 178 23.47 14.13 13.00
C ARG A 178 24.95 14.51 13.15
N GLU A 179 25.71 14.50 12.05
CA GLU A 179 27.13 14.89 12.02
C GLU A 179 27.30 16.39 12.34
N ALA A 180 26.46 17.26 11.76
CA ALA A 180 26.48 18.70 12.01
C ALA A 180 26.08 19.13 13.45
N ARG A 181 25.58 18.21 14.29
CA ARG A 181 25.23 18.48 15.71
C ARG A 181 26.25 17.91 16.70
N GLN A 182 27.23 17.15 16.21
CA GLN A 182 28.28 16.54 17.02
C GLN A 182 29.63 17.26 16.89
N ASN A 183 29.69 18.27 16.01
CA ASN A 183 30.77 19.26 15.88
C ASN A 183 30.26 20.62 16.38
#